data_AF-A0A2M8NAZ7-F1
#
_entry.id   AF-A0A2M8NAZ7-F1
#
_cell.length_a   1.000
_cell.length_b   1.000
_cell.length_c   1.000
_cell.angle_alpha   90.00
_cell.angle_beta   90.00
_cell.angle_gamma   90.00
#
_symmetry.space_group_name_H-M   'P 1'
#
loop_
_entity.id
_entity.type
_entity.pdbx_description
1 polymer ?
#
loop_
_entity_poly.entity_id
_entity_poly.type
_entity_poly.pdbx_seq_one_letter_code
_entity_poly.pdbx_strand_id
1 'polypeptide(L)'
;MLAQYSPLSARWYPAGERSLAFAAALTTLIPTENISGSVLAGSYGIEIGLIMDASQRKNQLVIGTSDQLDGQAVAYVLGGAPLIGEEVFTAGAYLEGEPGSLRVPLTIDALRWVVIAVMLIGLLVTLGD
;
A
#
# COMPACT_ATOMS: atom_id res chain seq x y z
N MET A 1 -19.91 -9.34 -3.26
CA MET A 1 -18.82 -8.80 -4.10
C MET A 1 -17.78 -9.84 -4.54
N LEU A 2 -17.38 -10.82 -3.72
CA LEU A 2 -16.35 -11.81 -4.11
C LEU A 2 -16.71 -12.78 -5.26
N ALA A 3 -18.00 -12.97 -5.56
CA ALA A 3 -18.45 -13.86 -6.64
C ALA A 3 -18.11 -13.37 -8.08
N GLN A 4 -17.65 -12.13 -8.23
CA GLN A 4 -17.25 -11.55 -9.52
C GLN A 4 -15.75 -11.71 -9.80
N TYR A 5 -14.96 -12.20 -8.84
CA TYR A 5 -13.52 -12.32 -8.99
C TYR A 5 -13.17 -13.72 -9.53
N SER A 6 -12.51 -13.77 -10.69
CA SER A 6 -12.05 -15.04 -11.24
C SER A 6 -10.94 -15.61 -10.34
N PRO A 7 -11.03 -16.83 -9.82
CA PRO A 7 -9.94 -17.43 -9.03
C PRO A 7 -8.62 -17.53 -9.82
N LEU A 8 -8.67 -17.43 -11.16
CA LEU A 8 -7.52 -17.43 -12.05
C LEU A 8 -6.80 -16.07 -12.17
N SER A 9 -7.33 -14.99 -11.60
CA SER A 9 -6.63 -13.70 -11.57
C SER A 9 -5.64 -13.59 -10.42
N ALA A 10 -5.64 -14.53 -9.48
CA ALA A 10 -4.57 -14.67 -8.50
C ALA A 10 -3.33 -15.25 -9.18
N ARG A 11 -2.24 -14.47 -9.20
CA ARG A 11 -0.94 -14.91 -9.73
C ARG A 11 0.09 -14.81 -8.62
N TRP A 12 0.87 -15.87 -8.45
CA TRP A 12 1.98 -15.90 -7.53
C TRP A 12 3.28 -15.72 -8.32
N TYR A 13 4.14 -14.85 -7.83
CA TYR A 13 5.48 -14.66 -8.35
C TYR A 13 6.48 -14.90 -7.22
N PRO A 14 7.68 -15.43 -7.52
CA PRO A 14 8.65 -15.77 -6.50
C PRO A 14 9.09 -14.55 -5.68
N ALA A 15 9.04 -14.71 -4.37
CA ALA A 15 9.45 -13.71 -3.39
C ALA A 15 10.98 -13.68 -3.19
N GLY A 16 11.51 -12.48 -2.97
CA GLY A 16 12.88 -12.18 -2.56
C GLY A 16 12.91 -10.73 -2.06
N GLU A 17 13.90 -10.35 -1.24
CA GLU A 17 13.93 -9.03 -0.57
C GLU A 17 13.80 -7.83 -1.53
N ARG A 18 14.22 -8.02 -2.78
CA ARG A 18 14.04 -7.12 -3.92
C ARG A 18 13.90 -7.91 -5.22
N SER A 19 12.69 -8.35 -5.54
CA SER A 19 12.47 -9.19 -6.73
C SER A 19 12.36 -8.33 -8.00
N LEU A 20 13.50 -7.99 -8.59
CA LEU A 20 13.56 -7.32 -9.91
C LEU A 20 12.88 -8.16 -11.01
N ALA A 21 12.91 -9.49 -10.89
CA ALA A 21 12.22 -10.39 -11.82
C ALA A 21 10.69 -10.22 -11.74
N PHE A 22 10.14 -10.08 -10.53
CA PHE A 22 8.73 -9.75 -10.33
C PHE A 22 8.39 -8.39 -10.94
N ALA A 23 9.19 -7.36 -10.65
CA ALA A 23 8.97 -6.03 -11.20
C ALA A 23 9.04 -6.00 -12.73
N ALA A 24 10.01 -6.70 -13.34
CA ALA A 24 10.14 -6.83 -14.79
C ALA A 24 8.94 -7.55 -15.43
N ALA A 25 8.45 -8.62 -14.80
CA ALA A 25 7.25 -9.31 -15.26
C ALA A 25 6.03 -8.38 -15.26
N LEU A 26 5.80 -7.63 -14.17
CA LEU A 26 4.68 -6.70 -14.11
C LEU A 26 4.81 -5.53 -15.08
N THR A 27 6.04 -5.01 -15.28
CA THR A 27 6.35 -3.94 -16.24
C THR A 27 5.92 -4.32 -17.66
N THR A 28 6.01 -5.61 -18.02
CA THR A 28 5.59 -6.12 -19.34
C THR A 28 4.12 -6.52 -19.39
N LEU A 29 3.53 -6.97 -18.27
CA LEU A 29 2.14 -7.37 -18.19
C LEU A 29 1.17 -6.18 -18.19
N ILE A 30 1.44 -5.14 -17.40
CA ILE A 30 0.57 -3.96 -17.25
C ILE A 30 0.19 -3.31 -18.60
N PRO A 31 1.11 -3.13 -19.57
CA PRO A 31 0.78 -2.60 -20.89
C PRO A 31 -0.05 -3.54 -21.77
N THR A 32 -0.02 -4.85 -21.49
CA THR A 32 -0.65 -5.90 -22.32
C THR A 32 -2.02 -6.29 -21.81
N GLU A 33 -2.24 -6.19 -20.50
CA GLU A 33 -3.54 -6.42 -19.89
C GLU A 33 -4.30 -5.09 -19.88
N ASN A 34 -5.54 -5.08 -20.39
CA ASN A 34 -6.41 -3.89 -20.38
C ASN A 34 -6.91 -3.60 -18.95
N ILE A 35 -5.99 -3.29 -18.05
CA ILE A 35 -6.29 -2.94 -16.65
C ILE A 35 -6.65 -1.45 -16.56
N SER A 36 -7.58 -1.12 -15.66
CA SER A 36 -7.99 0.27 -15.41
C SER A 36 -7.02 1.01 -14.47
N GLY A 37 -6.23 0.27 -13.69
CA GLY A 37 -5.23 0.81 -12.78
C GLY A 37 -4.55 -0.29 -11.96
N SER A 38 -3.50 0.11 -11.23
CA SER A 38 -2.65 -0.77 -10.43
C SER A 38 -2.59 -0.29 -8.98
N VAL A 39 -2.76 -1.21 -8.03
CA VAL A 39 -2.52 -0.97 -6.60
C VAL A 39 -1.37 -1.87 -6.16
N LEU A 40 -0.25 -1.26 -5.76
CA LEU A 40 0.97 -1.94 -5.32
C LEU A 40 1.10 -1.69 -3.81
N ALA A 41 0.93 -2.75 -3.01
CA ALA A 41 1.07 -2.68 -1.55
C ALA A 41 1.86 -3.89 -1.04
N GLY A 42 2.88 -3.63 -0.22
CA GLY A 42 3.71 -4.68 0.38
C GLY A 42 5.18 -4.28 0.50
N SER A 43 6.06 -5.26 0.56
CA SER A 43 7.50 -5.02 0.63
C SER A 43 8.09 -4.89 -0.77
N TYR A 44 8.44 -3.66 -1.14
CA TYR A 44 9.04 -3.30 -2.41
C TYR A 44 10.20 -2.34 -2.15
N GLY A 45 11.34 -2.60 -2.76
CA GLY A 45 12.41 -1.61 -2.81
C GLY A 45 12.21 -0.62 -3.95
N ILE A 46 13.31 -0.07 -4.44
CA ILE A 46 13.35 0.82 -5.61
C ILE A 46 12.69 0.24 -6.88
N GLU A 47 12.57 -1.10 -6.98
CA GLU A 47 12.01 -1.77 -8.15
C GLU A 47 10.53 -1.46 -8.39
N ILE A 48 9.79 -0.99 -7.38
CA ILE A 48 8.41 -0.53 -7.56
C ILE A 48 8.30 0.55 -8.64
N GLY A 49 9.37 1.34 -8.83
CA GLY A 49 9.41 2.39 -9.84
C GLY A 49 9.29 1.89 -11.27
N LEU A 50 9.81 0.69 -11.58
CA LEU A 50 9.64 0.09 -12.91
C LEU A 50 8.17 -0.18 -13.22
N ILE A 51 7.45 -0.72 -12.23
CA ILE A 51 6.04 -1.08 -12.34
C ILE A 51 5.17 0.19 -12.47
N MET A 52 5.48 1.21 -11.65
CA MET A 52 4.75 2.48 -11.66
C MET A 52 5.00 3.28 -12.94
N ASP A 53 6.24 3.33 -13.44
CA ASP A 53 6.57 3.97 -14.71
C ASP A 53 5.84 3.30 -15.89
N ALA A 54 5.76 1.96 -15.92
CA ALA A 54 4.99 1.25 -16.93
C ALA A 54 3.50 1.62 -16.94
N SER A 55 2.92 1.79 -15.74
CA SER A 55 1.52 2.22 -15.58
C SER A 55 1.34 3.67 -16.05
N GLN A 56 2.26 4.57 -15.66
CA GLN A 56 2.22 5.98 -16.06
C GLN A 56 2.33 6.17 -17.58
N ARG A 57 3.20 5.40 -18.27
CA ARG A 57 3.33 5.45 -19.74
C ARG A 57 2.03 5.10 -20.48
N LYS A 58 1.08 4.45 -19.82
CA LYS A 58 -0.25 4.12 -20.35
C LYS A 58 -1.35 5.06 -19.84
N ASN A 59 -1.00 6.12 -19.12
CA ASN A 59 -1.95 6.99 -18.40
C ASN A 59 -2.92 6.19 -17.52
N GLN A 60 -2.47 5.07 -16.95
CA GLN A 60 -3.25 4.28 -16.01
C GLN A 60 -3.06 4.81 -14.59
N LEU A 61 -4.11 4.75 -13.79
CA LEU A 61 -4.03 5.07 -12.37
C LEU A 61 -3.07 4.08 -11.70
N VAL A 62 -2.11 4.60 -10.94
CA VAL A 62 -1.22 3.78 -10.13
C VAL A 62 -1.13 4.32 -8.71
N ILE A 63 -1.37 3.42 -7.77
CA ILE A 63 -1.24 3.63 -6.34
C ILE A 63 -0.11 2.73 -5.85
N GLY A 64 0.89 3.31 -5.18
CA GLY A 64 2.03 2.58 -4.64
C GLY A 64 2.22 2.87 -3.17
N THR A 65 2.44 1.82 -2.38
CA THR A 65 2.88 1.92 -0.98
C THR A 65 3.86 0.80 -0.68
N SER A 66 4.81 1.07 0.21
CA SER A 66 5.75 0.07 0.69
C SER A 66 6.11 0.23 2.17
N ASP A 67 6.46 -0.90 2.80
CA ASP A 67 7.09 -0.93 4.13
C ASP A 67 8.60 -0.66 4.10
N GLN A 68 9.25 -0.67 2.93
CA GLN A 68 10.65 -0.27 2.77
C GLN A 68 10.75 1.23 2.45
N LEU A 69 11.65 1.94 3.14
CA LEU A 69 11.80 3.39 3.03
C LEU A 69 12.15 3.85 1.60
N ASP A 70 13.01 3.10 0.92
CA ASP A 70 13.42 3.39 -0.46
C ASP A 70 12.28 3.15 -1.46
N GLY A 71 11.50 2.08 -1.30
CA GLY A 71 10.30 1.85 -2.10
C GLY A 71 9.22 2.90 -1.85
N GLN A 72 9.03 3.30 -0.58
CA GLN A 72 8.09 4.36 -0.22
C GLN A 72 8.50 5.72 -0.82
N ALA A 73 9.80 6.05 -0.83
CA ALA A 73 10.30 7.26 -1.47
C ALA A 73 10.05 7.27 -2.98
N VAL A 74 10.27 6.13 -3.66
CA VAL A 74 9.98 5.98 -5.09
C VAL A 74 8.47 6.08 -5.36
N ALA A 75 7.65 5.41 -4.56
CA ALA A 75 6.20 5.45 -4.68
C ALA A 75 5.63 6.85 -4.42
N TYR A 76 6.24 7.62 -3.51
CA TYR A 76 5.86 9.01 -3.26
C TYR A 76 6.09 9.91 -4.48
N VAL A 77 7.23 9.74 -5.17
CA VAL A 77 7.59 10.54 -6.34
C VAL A 77 6.78 10.14 -7.58
N LEU A 78 6.52 8.84 -7.75
CA LEU A 78 5.84 8.30 -8.93
C LEU A 78 4.32 8.13 -8.75
N GLY A 79 3.79 8.31 -7.55
CA GLY A 79 2.36 8.19 -7.28
C GLY A 79 1.60 9.44 -7.74
N GLY A 80 0.51 9.25 -8.49
CA GLY A 80 -0.40 10.36 -8.83
C GLY A 80 -1.19 10.88 -7.62
N ALA A 81 -1.41 10.00 -6.64
CA ALA A 81 -1.90 10.30 -5.30
C ALA A 81 -1.03 9.50 -4.31
N PRO A 82 0.03 10.08 -3.76
CA PRO A 82 0.87 9.36 -2.80
C PRO A 82 0.03 9.00 -1.57
N LEU A 83 0.09 7.74 -1.15
CA LEU A 83 -0.50 7.30 0.12
C LEU A 83 0.61 7.02 1.10
N ILE A 84 0.83 7.93 2.05
CA ILE A 84 1.80 7.74 3.14
C ILE A 84 1.06 7.42 4.42
N GLY A 85 1.45 6.31 5.06
CA GLY A 85 0.97 5.94 6.39
C GLY A 85 -0.53 5.67 6.41
N GLU A 86 -1.29 6.61 6.96
CA GLU A 86 -2.69 6.46 7.36
C GLU A 86 -3.66 6.42 6.16
N GLU A 87 -3.23 7.00 5.05
CA GLU A 87 -4.01 7.11 3.81
C GLU A 87 -4.24 5.73 3.16
N VAL A 88 -3.29 4.80 3.31
CA VAL A 88 -3.44 3.41 2.84
C VAL A 88 -4.63 2.72 3.52
N PHE A 89 -4.85 3.00 4.80
CA PHE A 89 -5.97 2.43 5.56
C PHE A 89 -7.31 3.11 5.24
N THR A 90 -7.27 4.27 4.56
CA THR A 90 -8.45 4.94 4.00
C THR A 90 -8.65 4.66 2.52
N ALA A 91 -7.79 3.87 1.86
CA ALA A 91 -7.93 3.57 0.43
C ALA A 91 -9.29 2.96 0.07
N GLY A 92 -9.87 2.13 0.94
CA GLY A 92 -11.23 1.60 0.78
C GLY A 92 -12.32 2.67 0.83
N ALA A 93 -12.13 3.73 1.63
CA ALA A 93 -13.03 4.87 1.72
C ALA A 93 -13.15 5.63 0.40
N TYR A 94 -12.04 5.77 -0.32
CA TYR A 94 -12.00 6.42 -1.63
C TYR A 94 -12.74 5.63 -2.72
N LEU A 95 -12.92 4.31 -2.54
CA LEU A 95 -13.59 3.44 -3.51
C LEU A 95 -15.11 3.40 -3.32
N GLU A 96 -15.61 3.54 -2.09
CA GLU A 96 -17.04 3.40 -1.77
C GLU A 96 -17.84 4.70 -1.82
N GLY A 97 -17.18 5.87 -1.81
CA GLY A 97 -17.84 7.17 -2.00
C GLY A 97 -18.81 7.61 -0.89
N GLU A 98 -18.98 6.81 0.17
CA GLU A 98 -19.86 7.12 1.30
C GLU A 98 -19.16 7.94 2.41
N PRO A 99 -19.81 8.99 2.95
CA PRO A 99 -19.24 9.86 3.99
C PRO A 99 -19.07 9.20 5.37
N GLY A 100 -19.34 7.89 5.51
CA GLY A 100 -19.19 7.12 6.75
C GLY A 100 -17.78 6.58 7.02
N SER A 101 -16.85 6.70 6.07
CA SER A 101 -15.62 5.91 6.04
C SER A 101 -14.40 6.51 6.79
N LEU A 102 -14.58 7.68 7.42
CA LEU A 102 -13.60 8.29 8.36
C LEU A 102 -13.55 7.60 9.74
N ARG A 103 -14.42 6.62 10.00
CA ARG A 103 -14.52 5.94 11.31
C ARG A 103 -13.39 4.94 11.56
N VAL A 104 -12.82 4.36 10.50
CA VAL A 104 -11.74 3.37 10.62
C VAL A 104 -10.43 4.02 11.10
N PRO A 105 -9.95 5.13 10.49
CA PRO A 105 -8.77 5.85 11.01
C PRO A 105 -8.96 6.29 12.46
N LEU A 106 -10.12 6.86 12.79
CA LEU A 106 -10.44 7.32 14.14
C LEU A 106 -10.37 6.18 15.17
N THR A 107 -10.83 4.98 14.80
CA THR A 107 -10.79 3.81 15.67
C THR A 107 -9.36 3.32 15.87
N ILE A 108 -8.56 3.28 14.81
CA ILE A 108 -7.14 2.90 14.88
C ILE A 108 -6.36 3.89 15.73
N ASP A 109 -6.61 5.18 15.58
CA ASP A 109 -5.96 6.22 16.38
C ASP A 109 -6.33 6.14 17.85
N ALA A 110 -7.61 5.92 18.18
CA ALA A 110 -8.03 5.71 19.56
C ALA A 110 -7.30 4.51 20.20
N LEU A 111 -7.19 3.39 19.49
CA LEU A 111 -6.46 2.21 19.97
C LEU A 111 -4.96 2.50 20.14
N ARG A 112 -4.36 3.26 19.21
CA ARG A 112 -2.95 3.68 19.27
C ARG A 112 -2.68 4.50 20.54
N TRP A 113 -3.55 5.45 20.86
CA TRP A 113 -3.46 6.24 22.09
C TRP A 113 -3.58 5.39 23.35
N VAL A 114 -4.45 4.38 23.37
CA VAL A 114 -4.55 3.43 24.49
C VAL A 114 -3.23 2.67 24.68
N VAL A 115 -2.63 2.17 23.60
CA VAL A 115 -1.35 1.45 23.65
C VAL A 115 -0.22 2.36 24.15
N ILE A 116 -0.15 3.60 23.64
CA ILE A 116 0.84 4.60 24.09
C ILE A 116 0.66 4.88 25.59
N ALA A 117 -0.57 5.07 26.06
CA ALA A 117 -0.83 5.31 27.49
C ALA A 117 -0.38 4.13 28.36
N VAL A 118 -0.65 2.90 27.94
CA VAL A 118 -0.19 1.68 28.65
C VAL A 118 1.34 1.60 28.69
N MET A 119 2.02 1.88 27.57
CA MET A 119 3.49 1.91 27.51
C MET A 119 4.08 2.98 28.43
N LEU A 120 3.49 4.18 28.45
CA LEU A 120 3.94 5.28 29.32
C LEU A 120 3.72 4.97 30.80
N ILE A 121 2.59 4.37 31.18
CA ILE A 121 2.34 3.93 32.56
C ILE A 121 3.36 2.86 32.95
N GLY A 122 3.60 1.86 32.10
CA GLY A 122 4.60 0.81 32.35
C GLY A 122 6.02 1.38 32.51
N LEU A 123 6.39 2.36 31.69
CA LEU A 123 7.65 3.08 31.81
C LEU A 123 7.76 3.84 33.14
N LEU A 124 6.71 4.56 33.54
CA LEU A 124 6.69 5.34 34.79
C LEU A 124 6.77 4.44 36.03
N VAL A 125 6.09 3.29 36.03
CA VAL A 125 6.19 2.29 37.11
C VAL A 125 7.63 1.77 37.19
N THR A 126 8.22 1.41 36.04
CA THR A 126 9.59 0.87 35.98
C THR A 126 10.66 1.88 36.41
N LEU A 127 10.45 3.18 36.19
CA LEU A 127 11.38 4.25 36.58
C LEU A 127 11.16 4.77 38.01
N GLY A 128 10.00 4.49 38.59
CA GLY A 128 9.64 4.90 39.95
C GLY A 128 10.08 3.92 41.04
N ASP A 129 10.38 2.68 40.66
CA ASP A 129 11.05 1.65 41.47
C ASP A 129 12.59 1.73 41.30
#